data_AF-A0A976DG39-F1
#
_entry.id   AF-A0A976DG39-F1
#
_cell.length_a   1.000
_cell.length_b   1.000
_cell.length_c   1.000
_cell.angle_alpha   90.00
_cell.angle_beta   90.00
_cell.angle_gamma   90.00
#
_symmetry.space_group_name_H-M   'P 1'
#
loop_
_entity.id
_entity.type
_entity.pdbx_description
1 polymer ?
#
loop_
_entity_poly.entity_id
_entity_poly.type
_entity_poly.pdbx_seq_one_letter_code
_entity_poly.pdbx_strand_id
1 'polypeptide(L)'
;MLFLILIAIKNPDAVAKLLGVVIAFMSKTMERIINNTLFESKPANFIRMKAVETVTGHIEFSAYRPTVWHEVCELQGVIEPQTMTDDRAAELAAERAAQSIEDAARRAKRNVRQSCKSINADTLLTLTYRENQTSLETTKKHLKEFTRRLYRLWPEFVGVAGFERQKRGAWHVHIATVNIPDSLSRNGIRLRSYHVLRSVWRGVVGNDNGNIDVSRRKRNAQRSPARIASYLSKYITKAFEEGEKHSNRWTKFGAIPKPRRIDLGNWSNMAAALQAAYDLISQTQSVVTTFFSAVSGAFYMAVEPHYQRRLM
;
A
#
# COMPACT_ATOMS: atom_id res chain seq x y z
N MET A 1 26.35 0.56 -12.64
CA MET A 1 27.10 1.17 -13.74
C MET A 1 28.08 0.18 -14.40
N LEU A 2 28.92 -0.53 -13.62
CA LEU A 2 29.85 -1.53 -14.19
C LEU A 2 29.19 -2.69 -14.96
N PHE A 3 27.99 -3.14 -14.57
CA PHE A 3 27.30 -4.27 -15.21
C PHE A 3 26.78 -3.95 -16.62
N LEU A 4 26.44 -2.68 -16.90
CA LEU A 4 26.02 -2.21 -18.23
C LEU A 4 27.22 -1.99 -19.16
N ILE A 5 28.37 -1.59 -18.61
CA ILE A 5 29.62 -1.40 -19.36
C ILE A 5 30.13 -2.75 -19.89
N LEU A 6 30.03 -3.83 -19.11
CA LEU A 6 30.45 -5.18 -19.52
C LEU A 6 29.56 -5.80 -20.62
N ILE A 7 28.27 -5.44 -20.67
CA ILE A 7 27.36 -5.88 -21.74
C ILE A 7 27.62 -5.07 -23.02
N ALA A 8 27.92 -3.77 -22.90
CA ALA A 8 28.22 -2.89 -24.03
C ALA A 8 29.48 -3.29 -24.81
N ILE A 9 30.48 -3.88 -24.15
CA ILE A 9 31.71 -4.36 -24.80
C ILE A 9 31.46 -5.66 -25.59
N LYS A 10 30.53 -6.52 -25.15
CA LYS A 10 30.31 -7.84 -25.76
C LYS A 10 29.27 -7.86 -26.87
N ASN A 11 28.32 -6.93 -26.89
CA ASN A 11 27.27 -6.93 -27.90
C ASN A 11 26.68 -5.51 -28.10
N PRO A 12 27.36 -4.63 -28.85
CA PRO A 12 26.97 -3.23 -29.01
C PRO A 12 25.59 -3.09 -29.69
N ASP A 13 25.22 -4.01 -30.59
CA ASP A 13 23.90 -4.03 -31.23
C ASP A 13 22.77 -4.42 -30.28
N ALA A 14 23.04 -5.29 -29.30
CA ALA A 14 22.06 -5.63 -28.26
C ALA A 14 21.84 -4.45 -27.31
N VAL A 15 22.88 -3.66 -27.01
CA VAL A 15 22.78 -2.44 -26.22
C VAL A 15 22.09 -1.32 -27.00
N ALA A 16 22.35 -1.17 -28.30
CA ALA A 16 21.65 -0.23 -29.17
C ALA A 16 20.16 -0.60 -29.34
N LYS A 17 19.82 -1.89 -29.45
CA LYS A 17 18.42 -2.35 -29.45
C LYS A 17 17.75 -2.17 -28.09
N LEU A 18 18.45 -2.43 -26.98
CA LEU A 18 17.91 -2.22 -25.64
C LEU A 18 17.71 -0.72 -25.35
N LEU A 19 18.66 0.13 -25.74
CA LEU A 19 18.54 1.59 -25.70
C LEU A 19 17.45 2.08 -26.65
N GLY A 20 17.34 1.53 -27.86
CA GLY A 20 16.29 1.86 -28.82
C GLY A 20 14.89 1.49 -28.33
N VAL A 21 14.74 0.33 -27.68
CA VAL A 21 13.49 -0.10 -27.04
C VAL A 21 13.18 0.76 -25.82
N VAL A 22 14.19 1.09 -25.00
CA VAL A 22 14.01 1.99 -23.85
C VAL A 22 13.65 3.41 -24.30
N ILE A 23 14.30 3.94 -25.35
CA ILE A 23 13.99 5.25 -25.94
C ILE A 23 12.60 5.24 -26.57
N ALA A 24 12.22 4.22 -27.33
CA ALA A 24 10.88 4.07 -27.91
C ALA A 24 9.79 3.90 -26.84
N PHE A 25 10.12 3.30 -25.69
CA PHE A 25 9.22 3.23 -24.53
C PHE A 25 9.14 4.57 -23.78
N MET A 26 10.23 5.36 -23.78
CA MET A 26 10.30 6.70 -23.19
C MET A 26 9.64 7.77 -24.07
N SER A 27 9.50 7.54 -25.37
CA SER A 27 8.90 8.45 -26.36
C SER A 27 7.54 7.97 -26.87
N LYS A 28 6.81 7.14 -26.12
CA LYS A 28 5.47 6.73 -26.53
C LYS A 28 4.51 7.90 -26.33
N THR A 29 4.58 8.85 -27.26
CA THR A 29 3.57 9.85 -27.49
C THR A 29 2.27 9.11 -27.70
N MET A 30 1.37 9.19 -26.72
CA MET A 30 0.03 8.65 -26.89
C MET A 30 -0.77 9.70 -27.63
N GLU A 31 -1.42 9.27 -28.71
CA GLU A 31 -2.38 10.08 -29.43
C GLU A 31 -3.78 9.62 -29.02
N ARG A 32 -4.68 10.59 -28.86
CA ARG A 32 -6.10 10.31 -28.65
C ARG A 32 -6.93 11.29 -29.45
N ILE A 33 -8.02 10.82 -30.03
CA ILE A 33 -8.99 11.66 -30.71
C ILE A 33 -10.19 11.80 -29.78
N ILE A 34 -10.57 13.03 -29.47
CA ILE A 34 -11.78 13.34 -28.69
C ILE A 34 -12.55 14.39 -29.48
N ASN A 35 -13.79 14.10 -29.87
CA ASN A 35 -14.65 15.03 -30.62
C ASN A 35 -13.98 15.60 -31.88
N ASN A 36 -13.38 14.75 -32.72
CA ASN A 36 -12.58 15.12 -33.90
C ASN A 36 -11.32 15.95 -33.63
N THR A 37 -10.97 16.25 -32.39
CA THR A 37 -9.71 16.91 -32.05
C THR A 37 -8.64 15.87 -31.71
N LEU A 38 -7.50 15.95 -32.40
CA LEU A 38 -6.31 15.15 -32.09
C LEU A 38 -5.57 15.75 -30.89
N PHE A 39 -5.34 14.94 -29.87
CA PHE A 39 -4.52 15.29 -28.71
C PHE A 39 -3.26 14.44 -28.66
N GLU A 40 -2.13 15.09 -28.41
CA GLU A 40 -0.82 14.47 -28.25
C GLU A 40 -0.38 14.55 -26.78
N SER A 41 0.13 13.45 -26.23
CA SER A 41 0.65 13.41 -24.87
C SER A 41 2.13 13.84 -24.84
N LYS A 42 2.46 14.91 -24.11
CA LYS A 42 3.84 15.35 -23.87
C LYS A 42 4.16 15.40 -22.37
N PRO A 43 5.40 15.10 -21.96
CA PRO A 43 5.82 15.30 -20.58
C PRO A 43 5.80 16.79 -20.24
N ALA A 44 5.30 17.15 -19.06
CA ALA A 44 5.24 18.54 -18.62
C ALA A 44 6.64 19.15 -18.40
N ASN A 45 6.74 20.46 -18.57
CA ASN A 45 7.95 21.23 -18.23
C ASN A 45 8.11 21.49 -16.72
N PHE A 46 7.21 20.96 -15.89
CA PHE A 46 7.25 21.11 -14.44
C PHE A 46 7.17 19.75 -13.73
N ILE A 47 7.63 19.71 -12.49
CA ILE A 47 7.48 18.59 -11.58
C ILE A 47 6.32 18.89 -10.63
N ARG A 48 5.38 17.95 -10.53
CA ARG A 48 4.30 18.06 -9.56
C ARG A 48 4.70 17.37 -8.28
N MET A 49 4.55 18.04 -7.14
CA MET A 49 4.89 17.50 -5.85
C MET A 49 3.65 17.41 -4.95
N LYS A 50 3.51 16.29 -4.25
CA LYS A 50 2.43 16.05 -3.30
C LYS A 50 3.01 15.48 -2.02
N ALA A 51 2.37 15.78 -0.89
CA ALA A 51 2.66 15.14 0.38
C ALA A 51 1.41 14.44 0.93
N VAL A 52 1.64 13.34 1.63
CA VAL A 52 0.63 12.69 2.44
C VAL A 52 1.14 12.61 3.87
N GLU A 53 0.42 13.26 4.77
CA GLU A 53 0.79 13.35 6.18
C GLU A 53 -0.21 12.59 7.03
N THR A 54 0.28 11.81 7.98
CA THR A 54 -0.56 11.16 9.00
C THR A 54 -0.60 12.00 10.27
N VAL A 55 -1.67 11.84 11.05
CA VAL A 55 -1.79 12.51 12.37
C VAL A 55 -0.65 12.17 13.34
N THR A 56 0.04 11.06 13.09
CA THR A 56 1.18 10.60 13.88
C THR A 56 2.49 11.28 13.48
N GLY A 57 2.49 12.15 12.47
CA GLY A 57 3.68 12.88 12.02
C GLY A 57 4.50 12.15 10.95
N HIS A 58 3.98 11.07 10.34
CA HIS A 58 4.63 10.49 9.17
C HIS A 58 4.29 11.32 7.94
N ILE A 59 5.27 11.51 7.05
CA ILE A 59 5.07 12.24 5.80
C ILE A 59 5.59 11.38 4.64
N GLU A 60 4.81 11.29 3.57
CA GLU A 60 5.18 10.66 2.31
C GLU A 60 5.16 11.72 1.20
N PHE A 61 6.32 12.11 0.72
CA PHE A 61 6.45 12.98 -0.44
C PHE A 61 6.47 12.15 -1.72
N SER A 62 5.81 12.66 -2.75
CA SER A 62 5.82 12.08 -4.09
C SER A 62 5.95 13.20 -5.10
N ALA A 63 7.03 13.19 -5.88
CA ALA A 63 7.26 14.13 -6.95
C ALA A 63 7.36 13.37 -8.28
N TYR A 64 6.70 13.85 -9.32
CA TYR A 64 6.70 13.21 -10.63
C TYR A 64 6.45 14.25 -11.71
N ARG A 65 6.93 13.97 -12.93
CA ARG A 65 6.60 14.76 -14.10
C ARG A 65 5.25 14.28 -14.67
N PRO A 66 4.19 15.10 -14.64
CA PRO A 66 2.92 14.71 -15.24
C PRO A 66 3.01 14.70 -16.77
N THR A 67 2.14 13.91 -17.39
CA THR A 67 1.87 14.00 -18.83
C THR A 67 0.76 15.01 -19.07
N VAL A 68 0.99 15.95 -19.98
CA VAL A 68 0.04 16.98 -20.43
C VAL A 68 -0.42 16.61 -21.82
N TRP A 69 -1.70 16.82 -22.10
CA TRP A 69 -2.28 16.59 -23.41
C TRP A 69 -2.40 17.92 -24.13
N HIS A 70 -1.81 18.01 -25.31
CA HIS A 70 -1.88 19.19 -26.16
C HIS A 70 -2.81 18.90 -27.33
N GLU A 71 -3.72 19.82 -27.59
CA GLU A 71 -4.47 19.84 -28.84
C GLU A 71 -3.51 20.12 -30.00
N VAL A 72 -3.54 19.26 -31.01
CA VAL A 72 -2.68 19.36 -32.20
C VAL A 72 -3.46 20.00 -33.33
N CYS A 73 -4.61 19.41 -33.68
CA CYS A 73 -5.46 19.89 -34.76
C CYS A 73 -6.87 19.30 -34.65
N GLU A 74 -7.82 19.99 -35.26
CA GLU A 74 -9.14 19.45 -35.58
C GLU A 74 -9.04 18.64 -36.88
N LEU A 75 -9.45 17.38 -36.82
CA LEU A 75 -9.45 16.47 -37.96
C LEU A 75 -10.66 16.79 -38.83
N GLN A 76 -10.41 17.26 -40.04
CA GLN A 76 -11.46 17.53 -41.03
C GLN A 76 -11.93 16.20 -41.65
N GLY A 77 -13.10 15.74 -41.24
CA GLY A 77 -13.74 14.52 -41.70
C GLY A 77 -14.39 13.75 -40.56
N VAL A 78 -15.54 13.13 -40.80
CA VAL A 78 -16.12 12.17 -39.85
C VAL A 78 -15.22 10.94 -39.87
N ILE A 79 -14.37 10.80 -38.86
CA ILE A 79 -13.71 9.52 -38.61
C ILE A 79 -14.82 8.63 -38.04
N GLU A 80 -15.44 7.83 -38.92
CA GLU A 80 -16.33 6.79 -38.46
C GLU A 80 -15.55 5.90 -37.49
N PRO A 81 -16.05 5.68 -36.26
CA PRO A 81 -15.38 4.80 -35.32
C PRO A 81 -15.28 3.44 -36.00
N GLN A 82 -14.05 3.00 -36.29
CA GLN A 82 -13.83 1.64 -36.77
C GLN A 82 -14.54 0.71 -35.80
N THR A 83 -15.54 -0.03 -36.30
CA THR A 83 -16.24 -1.04 -35.52
C THR A 83 -15.19 -2.04 -35.07
N MET A 84 -14.84 -1.97 -33.79
CA MET A 84 -13.94 -2.94 -33.18
C MET A 84 -14.56 -4.33 -33.39
N THR A 85 -13.78 -5.26 -33.93
CA THR A 85 -14.21 -6.66 -34.00
C THR A 85 -14.49 -7.18 -32.59
N ASP A 86 -15.47 -8.06 -32.45
CA ASP A 86 -15.87 -8.63 -31.15
C ASP A 86 -14.68 -9.27 -30.41
N ASP A 87 -13.75 -9.87 -31.15
CA ASP A 87 -12.51 -10.44 -30.61
C ASP A 87 -11.58 -9.39 -29.99
N ARG A 88 -11.39 -8.24 -30.67
CA ARG A 88 -10.57 -7.14 -30.15
C ARG A 88 -11.23 -6.46 -28.96
N ALA A 89 -12.56 -6.40 -28.94
CA ALA A 89 -13.33 -5.91 -27.79
C ALA A 89 -13.17 -6.83 -26.57
N ALA A 90 -13.22 -8.15 -26.77
CA ALA A 90 -12.98 -9.13 -25.72
C ALA A 90 -11.54 -9.07 -25.16
N GLU A 91 -10.54 -8.96 -26.04
CA GLU A 91 -9.13 -8.81 -25.64
C GLU A 91 -8.91 -7.55 -24.81
N LEU A 92 -9.38 -6.39 -25.28
CA LEU A 92 -9.26 -5.12 -24.56
C LEU A 92 -10.00 -5.16 -23.21
N ALA A 93 -11.14 -5.85 -23.13
CA ALA A 93 -11.86 -6.05 -21.88
C ALA A 93 -11.05 -6.89 -20.88
N ALA A 94 -10.38 -7.94 -21.35
CA ALA A 94 -9.49 -8.77 -20.53
C ALA A 94 -8.27 -7.98 -20.02
N GLU A 95 -7.64 -7.18 -20.88
CA GLU A 95 -6.53 -6.29 -20.51
C GLU A 95 -6.94 -5.26 -19.44
N ARG A 96 -8.08 -4.59 -19.64
CA ARG A 96 -8.64 -3.62 -18.69
C ARG A 96 -8.98 -4.28 -17.35
N ALA A 97 -9.51 -5.50 -17.38
CA ALA A 97 -9.80 -6.26 -16.16
C ALA A 97 -8.51 -6.60 -15.39
N ALA A 98 -7.45 -7.01 -16.07
CA ALA A 98 -6.15 -7.27 -15.45
C ALA A 98 -5.53 -6.01 -14.83
N GLN A 99 -5.54 -4.89 -15.56
CA GLN A 99 -5.07 -3.59 -15.05
C GLN A 99 -5.86 -3.13 -13.83
N SER A 100 -7.19 -3.28 -13.85
CA SER A 100 -8.05 -2.91 -12.73
C SER A 100 -7.74 -3.71 -11.45
N ILE A 101 -7.42 -4.99 -11.58
CA ILE A 101 -7.00 -5.85 -10.46
C ILE A 101 -5.67 -5.36 -9.88
N GLU A 102 -4.69 -5.07 -10.74
CA GLU A 102 -3.39 -4.58 -10.30
C GLU A 102 -3.51 -3.22 -9.59
N ASP A 103 -4.30 -2.31 -10.15
CA ASP A 103 -4.62 -1.01 -9.55
C ASP A 103 -5.33 -1.16 -8.21
N ALA A 104 -6.26 -2.11 -8.08
CA ALA A 104 -6.93 -2.40 -6.82
C ALA A 104 -5.94 -2.91 -5.76
N ALA A 105 -5.02 -3.81 -6.13
CA ALA A 105 -3.97 -4.31 -5.24
C ALA A 105 -3.01 -3.18 -4.79
N ARG A 106 -2.56 -2.34 -5.73
CA ARG A 106 -1.70 -1.17 -5.43
C ARG A 106 -2.40 -0.18 -4.49
N ARG A 107 -3.68 0.09 -4.70
CA ARG A 107 -4.51 0.93 -3.82
C ARG A 107 -4.69 0.32 -2.42
N ALA A 108 -4.97 -0.98 -2.33
CA ALA A 108 -5.11 -1.68 -1.06
C ALA A 108 -3.81 -1.63 -0.24
N LYS A 109 -2.66 -1.91 -0.87
CA LYS A 109 -1.33 -1.81 -0.24
C LYS A 109 -1.06 -0.42 0.31
N ARG A 110 -1.35 0.63 -0.48
CA ARG A 110 -1.23 2.02 -0.05
C ARG A 110 -2.12 2.30 1.16
N ASN A 111 -3.39 1.93 1.11
CA ASN A 111 -4.35 2.19 2.17
C ASN A 111 -3.97 1.51 3.48
N VAL A 112 -3.51 0.26 3.43
CA VAL A 112 -3.05 -0.47 4.61
C VAL A 112 -1.80 0.17 5.19
N ARG A 113 -0.82 0.50 4.35
CA ARG A 113 0.39 1.19 4.81
C ARG A 113 0.06 2.49 5.52
N GLN A 114 -0.77 3.32 4.91
CA GLN A 114 -1.18 4.60 5.49
C GLN A 114 -1.99 4.41 6.78
N SER A 115 -2.89 3.43 6.83
CA SER A 115 -3.67 3.12 8.03
C SER A 115 -2.78 2.66 9.19
N CYS A 116 -1.79 1.80 8.94
CA CYS A 116 -0.83 1.37 9.96
C CYS A 116 0.01 2.54 10.49
N LYS A 117 0.46 3.45 9.61
CA LYS A 117 1.18 4.66 10.00
C LYS A 117 0.28 5.62 10.80
N SER A 118 -0.97 5.82 10.40
CA SER A 118 -1.94 6.68 11.09
C SER A 118 -2.23 6.26 12.52
N ILE A 119 -2.04 4.99 12.88
CA ILE A 119 -2.22 4.52 14.25
C ILE A 119 -0.89 4.30 14.99
N ASN A 120 0.28 4.51 14.36
CA ASN A 120 1.57 4.09 14.92
C ASN A 120 1.59 2.60 15.31
N ALA A 121 1.15 1.72 14.40
CA ALA A 121 1.13 0.29 14.66
C ALA A 121 2.52 -0.23 15.06
N ASP A 122 2.62 -0.88 16.22
CA ASP A 122 3.88 -1.39 16.79
C ASP A 122 3.79 -2.87 17.19
N THR A 123 2.59 -3.45 17.11
CA THR A 123 2.29 -4.81 17.54
C THR A 123 1.57 -5.55 16.43
N LEU A 124 2.01 -6.78 16.19
CA LEU A 124 1.33 -7.70 15.29
C LEU A 124 0.65 -8.81 16.10
N LEU A 125 -0.66 -8.89 15.98
CA LEU A 125 -1.49 -9.95 16.52
C LEU A 125 -1.88 -10.90 15.39
N THR A 126 -1.56 -12.18 15.54
CA THR A 126 -1.95 -13.22 14.58
C THR A 126 -3.00 -14.13 15.21
N LEU A 127 -4.13 -14.30 14.54
CA LEU A 127 -5.18 -15.24 14.91
C LEU A 127 -5.08 -16.48 14.01
N THR A 128 -5.07 -17.65 14.63
CA THR A 128 -4.97 -18.94 13.93
C THR A 128 -6.07 -19.89 14.38
N TYR A 129 -6.42 -20.81 13.49
CA TYR A 129 -7.30 -21.94 13.77
C TYR A 129 -6.45 -23.17 14.07
N ARG A 130 -6.92 -24.07 14.94
CA ARG A 130 -6.33 -25.41 15.02
C ARG A 130 -6.78 -26.23 13.83
N GLU A 131 -8.10 -26.27 13.61
CA GLU A 131 -8.71 -26.93 12.45
C GLU A 131 -8.45 -26.19 11.14
N ASN A 132 -8.57 -26.90 10.02
CA ASN A 132 -8.31 -26.34 8.69
C ASN A 132 -9.48 -25.50 8.18
N GLN A 133 -9.61 -24.27 8.69
CA GLN A 133 -10.65 -23.34 8.25
C GLN A 133 -10.34 -22.77 6.86
N THR A 134 -11.01 -23.28 5.82
CA THR A 134 -10.80 -22.89 4.42
C THR A 134 -11.76 -21.80 3.93
N SER A 135 -12.83 -21.50 4.68
CA SER A 135 -13.81 -20.46 4.32
C SER A 135 -13.36 -19.07 4.78
N LEU A 136 -13.13 -18.19 3.81
CA LEU A 136 -12.82 -16.78 4.08
C LEU A 136 -14.01 -16.06 4.72
N GLU A 137 -15.24 -16.41 4.32
CA GLU A 137 -16.44 -15.79 4.87
C GLU A 137 -16.62 -16.09 6.36
N THR A 138 -16.44 -17.36 6.74
CA THR A 138 -16.44 -17.78 8.15
C THR A 138 -15.33 -17.05 8.92
N THR A 139 -14.15 -16.93 8.33
CA THR A 139 -13.03 -16.19 8.92
C THR A 139 -13.37 -14.71 9.17
N LYS A 140 -14.04 -14.06 8.22
CA LYS A 140 -14.53 -12.68 8.37
C LYS A 140 -15.58 -12.55 9.47
N LYS A 141 -16.51 -13.50 9.56
CA LYS A 141 -17.54 -13.54 10.63
C LYS A 141 -16.88 -13.68 12.00
N HIS A 142 -15.94 -14.61 12.14
CA HIS A 142 -15.20 -14.80 13.39
C HIS A 142 -14.39 -13.55 13.77
N LEU A 143 -13.72 -12.92 12.80
CA LEU A 143 -12.98 -11.69 13.07
C LEU A 143 -13.88 -10.52 13.51
N LYS A 144 -15.07 -10.38 12.89
CA LYS A 144 -16.08 -9.40 13.30
C LYS A 144 -16.56 -9.65 14.73
N GLU A 145 -16.83 -10.90 15.07
CA GLU A 145 -17.25 -11.27 16.42
C GLU A 145 -16.13 -11.08 17.46
N PHE A 146 -14.90 -11.45 17.11
CA PHE A 146 -13.71 -11.24 17.93
C PHE A 146 -13.52 -9.76 18.26
N THR A 147 -13.53 -8.89 17.25
CA THR A 147 -13.39 -7.44 17.43
C THR A 147 -14.53 -6.85 18.25
N ARG A 148 -15.78 -7.28 18.01
CA ARG A 148 -16.95 -6.86 18.80
C ARG A 148 -16.81 -7.20 20.29
N ARG A 149 -16.35 -8.41 20.62
CA ARG A 149 -16.09 -8.81 22.02
C ARG A 149 -14.92 -8.03 22.61
N LEU A 150 -13.89 -7.78 21.81
CA LEU A 150 -12.72 -7.03 22.26
C LEU A 150 -13.06 -5.58 22.59
N TYR A 151 -13.92 -4.91 21.81
CA TYR A 151 -14.37 -3.54 22.10
C TYR A 151 -15.09 -3.38 23.43
N ARG A 152 -15.78 -4.43 23.90
CA ARG A 152 -16.42 -4.42 25.23
C ARG A 152 -15.41 -4.42 26.38
N LEU A 153 -14.19 -4.89 26.11
CA LEU A 153 -13.10 -5.02 27.09
C LEU A 153 -12.05 -3.91 26.93
N TRP A 154 -11.86 -3.46 25.70
CA TRP A 154 -10.89 -2.47 25.30
C TRP A 154 -11.47 -1.60 24.16
N PRO A 155 -12.25 -0.55 24.50
CA PRO A 155 -12.88 0.33 23.52
C PRO A 155 -11.89 1.04 22.58
N GLU A 156 -10.68 1.33 23.07
CA GLU A 156 -9.60 1.99 22.33
C GLU A 156 -8.88 1.07 21.33
N PHE A 157 -9.33 -0.17 21.15
CA PHE A 157 -8.70 -1.10 20.22
C PHE A 157 -8.81 -0.59 18.77
N VAL A 158 -7.67 -0.35 18.14
CA VAL A 158 -7.58 0.01 16.71
C VAL A 158 -6.70 -0.99 15.99
N GLY A 159 -7.01 -1.32 14.73
CA GLY A 159 -6.16 -2.24 14.00
C GLY A 159 -6.48 -2.37 12.52
N VAL A 160 -5.50 -2.88 11.77
CA VAL A 160 -5.63 -3.19 10.35
C VAL A 160 -5.37 -4.68 10.17
N ALA A 161 -6.33 -5.41 9.62
CA ALA A 161 -6.24 -6.84 9.42
C ALA A 161 -6.04 -7.23 7.96
N GLY A 162 -5.15 -8.16 7.70
CA GLY A 162 -4.98 -8.87 6.43
C GLY A 162 -5.29 -10.35 6.61
N PHE A 163 -5.94 -10.95 5.61
CA PHE A 163 -6.23 -12.38 5.57
C PHE A 163 -5.17 -13.09 4.72
N GLU A 164 -4.52 -14.11 5.27
CA GLU A 164 -3.52 -14.91 4.56
C GLU A 164 -3.90 -16.39 4.58
N ARG A 165 -3.68 -17.10 3.47
CA ARG A 165 -3.81 -18.55 3.41
C ARG A 165 -2.49 -19.21 3.79
N GLN A 166 -2.55 -20.14 4.74
CA GLN A 166 -1.40 -20.99 5.05
C GLN A 166 -1.17 -22.06 3.98
N LYS A 167 0.03 -22.67 4.00
CA LYS A 167 0.36 -23.83 3.16
C LYS A 167 -0.64 -24.99 3.28
N ARG A 168 -1.21 -25.20 4.48
CA ARG A 168 -2.25 -26.23 4.71
C ARG A 168 -3.66 -25.87 4.21
N GLY A 169 -3.84 -24.66 3.67
CA GLY A 169 -5.13 -24.14 3.18
C GLY A 169 -5.92 -23.30 4.20
N ALA A 170 -5.59 -23.38 5.49
CA ALA A 170 -6.27 -22.66 6.57
C ALA A 170 -6.04 -21.14 6.48
N TRP A 171 -7.08 -20.35 6.75
CA TRP A 171 -6.98 -18.90 6.84
C TRP A 171 -6.38 -18.44 8.15
N HIS A 172 -5.45 -17.49 8.07
CA HIS A 172 -4.88 -16.73 9.17
C HIS A 172 -5.28 -15.27 9.08
N VAL A 173 -5.43 -14.63 10.23
CA VAL A 173 -5.66 -13.19 10.30
C VAL A 173 -4.46 -12.52 10.96
N HIS A 174 -3.80 -11.64 10.22
CA HIS A 174 -2.74 -10.78 10.74
C HIS A 174 -3.29 -9.39 11.02
N ILE A 175 -3.21 -8.94 12.26
CA ILE A 175 -3.72 -7.65 12.71
C ILE A 175 -2.54 -6.78 13.16
N ALA A 176 -2.27 -5.71 12.43
CA ALA A 176 -1.38 -4.64 12.88
C ALA A 176 -2.15 -3.71 13.80
N THR A 177 -1.67 -3.51 15.02
CA THR A 177 -2.33 -2.71 16.06
C THR A 177 -1.29 -1.91 16.87
N VAL A 178 -1.78 -1.01 17.70
CA VAL A 178 -0.99 -0.29 18.70
C VAL A 178 -0.62 -1.20 19.86
N ASN A 179 0.25 -0.72 20.75
CA ASN A 179 0.71 -1.51 21.89
C ASN A 179 -0.47 -2.11 22.67
N ILE A 180 -0.49 -3.44 22.74
CA ILE A 180 -1.47 -4.17 23.54
C ILE A 180 -1.04 -4.06 25.00
N PRO A 181 -1.88 -3.48 25.89
CA PRO A 181 -1.56 -3.37 27.31
C PRO A 181 -1.10 -4.70 27.91
N ASP A 182 -0.31 -4.69 28.98
CA ASP A 182 0.10 -5.95 29.62
C ASP A 182 -1.05 -6.63 30.37
N SER A 183 -1.96 -5.83 30.91
CA SER A 183 -3.20 -6.31 31.51
C SER A 183 -4.41 -5.53 31.02
N LEU A 184 -5.54 -6.23 30.89
CA LEU A 184 -6.86 -5.64 30.71
C LEU A 184 -7.62 -5.78 32.03
N SER A 185 -8.35 -4.73 32.39
CA SER A 185 -9.16 -4.72 33.62
C SER A 185 -10.63 -4.90 33.27
N ARG A 186 -11.33 -5.75 34.02
CA ARG A 186 -12.79 -5.85 33.96
C ARG A 186 -13.33 -5.96 35.37
N ASN A 187 -14.26 -5.08 35.74
CA ASN A 187 -14.88 -5.04 37.06
C ASN A 187 -13.83 -5.02 38.20
N GLY A 188 -12.76 -4.24 38.05
CA GLY A 188 -11.66 -4.15 39.03
C GLY A 188 -10.64 -5.29 38.99
N ILE A 189 -10.89 -6.39 38.26
CA ILE A 189 -9.96 -7.51 38.16
C ILE A 189 -9.01 -7.30 36.97
N ARG A 190 -7.70 -7.34 37.22
CA ARG A 190 -6.64 -7.27 36.21
C ARG A 190 -6.26 -8.66 35.73
N LEU A 191 -6.40 -8.91 34.43
CA LEU A 191 -5.96 -10.14 33.77
C LEU A 191 -4.93 -9.83 32.72
N ARG A 192 -3.94 -10.71 32.53
CA ARG A 192 -2.95 -10.52 31.45
C ARG A 192 -3.67 -10.49 30.11
N SER A 193 -3.41 -9.46 29.31
CA SER A 193 -4.12 -9.22 28.05
C SER A 193 -4.01 -10.39 27.08
N TYR A 194 -2.89 -11.11 27.11
CA TYR A 194 -2.70 -12.33 26.33
C TYR A 194 -3.75 -13.40 26.64
N HIS A 195 -4.01 -13.68 27.91
CA HIS A 195 -5.02 -14.67 28.31
C HIS A 195 -6.43 -14.21 27.94
N VAL A 196 -6.71 -12.90 28.08
CA VAL A 196 -7.99 -12.31 27.69
C VAL A 196 -8.21 -12.45 26.19
N LEU A 197 -7.25 -12.01 25.36
CA LEU A 197 -7.33 -12.10 23.90
C LEU A 197 -7.49 -13.56 23.44
N ARG A 198 -6.73 -14.48 24.04
CA ARG A 198 -6.82 -15.92 23.71
C ARG A 198 -8.19 -16.49 24.10
N SER A 199 -8.69 -16.13 25.28
CA SER A 199 -10.02 -16.56 25.76
C SER A 199 -11.13 -16.03 24.86
N VAL A 200 -11.07 -14.76 24.46
CA VAL A 200 -12.02 -14.15 23.51
C VAL A 200 -11.98 -14.90 22.19
N TRP A 201 -10.78 -15.13 21.61
CA TRP A 201 -10.65 -15.84 20.33
C TRP A 201 -11.21 -17.26 20.39
N ARG A 202 -10.85 -18.03 21.44
CA ARG A 202 -11.39 -19.38 21.65
C ARG A 202 -12.90 -19.38 21.84
N GLY A 203 -13.44 -18.40 22.55
CA GLY A 203 -14.89 -18.26 22.70
C GLY A 203 -15.62 -17.88 21.41
N VAL A 204 -14.92 -17.39 20.39
CA VAL A 204 -15.49 -17.15 19.05
C VAL A 204 -15.44 -18.40 18.20
N VAL A 205 -14.29 -19.07 18.14
CA VAL A 205 -14.09 -20.21 17.24
C VAL A 205 -14.56 -21.54 17.82
N GLY A 206 -14.84 -21.59 19.13
CA GLY A 206 -15.40 -22.76 19.80
C GLY A 206 -14.58 -24.02 19.56
N ASN A 207 -15.22 -25.01 18.93
CA ASN A 207 -14.66 -26.32 18.62
C ASN A 207 -13.45 -26.27 17.66
N ASP A 208 -13.30 -25.21 16.84
CA ASP A 208 -12.13 -25.03 15.96
C ASP A 208 -10.84 -24.71 16.74
N ASN A 209 -10.96 -24.48 18.07
CA ASN A 209 -9.91 -24.28 19.05
C ASN A 209 -8.71 -23.46 18.54
N GLY A 210 -8.85 -22.14 18.50
CA GLY A 210 -7.84 -21.25 17.95
C GLY A 210 -6.68 -20.91 18.90
N ASN A 211 -5.61 -20.37 18.33
CA ASN A 211 -4.52 -19.74 19.08
C ASN A 211 -4.31 -18.28 18.65
N ILE A 212 -3.66 -17.53 19.52
CA ILE A 212 -3.18 -16.19 19.22
C ILE A 212 -1.66 -16.13 19.38
N ASP A 213 -1.02 -15.39 18.51
CA ASP A 213 0.38 -15.00 18.66
C ASP A 213 0.50 -13.47 18.67
N VAL A 214 1.29 -12.94 19.59
CA VAL A 214 1.46 -11.49 19.78
C VAL A 214 2.93 -11.15 19.67
N SER A 215 3.29 -10.61 18.51
CA SER A 215 4.62 -10.10 18.22
C SER A 215 4.70 -8.61 18.55
N ARG A 216 5.05 -8.29 19.80
CA ARG A 216 5.25 -6.92 20.27
C ARG A 216 6.59 -6.34 19.80
N ARG A 217 6.67 -5.01 19.69
CA ARG A 217 7.94 -4.30 19.63
C ARG A 217 8.74 -4.57 20.90
N LYS A 218 9.96 -5.10 20.78
CA LYS A 218 10.90 -5.19 21.91
C LYS A 218 11.24 -3.76 22.36
N ARG A 219 11.36 -3.53 23.67
CA ARG A 219 11.64 -2.22 24.29
C ARG A 219 12.84 -1.48 23.65
N ASN A 220 13.87 -2.24 23.24
CA ASN A 220 15.10 -1.70 22.65
C ASN A 220 15.14 -1.76 21.12
N ALA A 221 14.10 -2.29 20.46
CA ALA A 221 14.09 -2.43 19.02
C ALA A 221 13.57 -1.17 18.34
N GLN A 222 14.32 -0.64 17.37
CA GLN A 222 13.88 0.39 16.43
C GLN A 222 12.96 -0.24 15.36
N ARG A 223 11.82 -0.82 15.77
CA ARG A 223 10.79 -1.25 14.81
C ARG A 223 9.88 -0.06 14.50
N SER A 224 10.03 0.53 13.32
CA SER A 224 9.10 1.54 12.83
C SER A 224 7.75 0.91 12.44
N PRO A 225 6.65 1.67 12.55
CA PRO A 225 5.37 1.30 11.97
C PRO A 225 5.46 0.96 10.47
N ALA A 226 6.39 1.56 9.72
CA ALA A 226 6.63 1.17 8.33
C ALA A 226 7.08 -0.29 8.17
N ARG A 227 7.81 -0.86 9.13
CA ARG A 227 8.21 -2.28 9.07
C ARG A 227 7.01 -3.21 9.25
N ILE A 228 6.10 -2.88 10.19
CA ILE A 228 4.86 -3.66 10.39
C ILE A 228 3.91 -3.48 9.22
N ALA A 229 3.77 -2.25 8.71
CA ALA A 229 3.02 -1.97 7.49
C ALA A 229 3.56 -2.76 6.29
N SER A 230 4.89 -2.83 6.14
CA SER A 230 5.54 -3.61 5.07
C SER A 230 5.28 -5.11 5.25
N TYR A 231 5.33 -5.61 6.48
CA TYR A 231 5.02 -7.00 6.80
C TYR A 231 3.57 -7.34 6.43
N LEU A 232 2.59 -6.53 6.85
CA LEU A 232 1.19 -6.73 6.53
C LEU A 232 0.91 -6.59 5.02
N SER A 233 1.61 -5.66 4.35
CA SER A 233 1.49 -5.45 2.91
C SER A 233 1.88 -6.69 2.09
N LYS A 234 2.84 -7.50 2.56
CA LYS A 234 3.23 -8.75 1.89
C LYS A 234 2.06 -9.73 1.83
N TYR A 235 1.34 -9.88 2.93
CA TYR A 235 0.19 -10.80 3.00
C TYR A 235 -0.97 -10.35 2.14
N ILE A 236 -1.19 -9.04 2.06
CA ILE A 236 -2.22 -8.49 1.19
C ILE A 236 -1.87 -8.78 -0.27
N THR A 237 -0.62 -8.53 -0.69
CA THR A 237 -0.17 -8.84 -2.05
C THR A 237 -0.35 -10.32 -2.39
N LYS A 238 0.12 -11.23 -1.52
CA LYS A 238 -0.06 -12.67 -1.69
C LYS A 238 -1.54 -13.08 -1.78
N ALA A 239 -2.39 -12.48 -0.95
CA ALA A 239 -3.83 -12.74 -0.98
C ALA A 239 -4.53 -12.21 -2.25
N PHE A 240 -3.97 -11.18 -2.92
CA PHE A 240 -4.43 -10.72 -4.22
C PHE A 240 -3.93 -11.62 -5.36
N GLU A 241 -2.74 -12.19 -5.26
CA GLU A 241 -2.19 -13.15 -6.23
C GLU A 241 -2.92 -14.50 -6.19
N GLU A 242 -3.26 -15.00 -5.00
CA GLU A 242 -3.88 -16.32 -4.79
C GLU A 242 -5.42 -16.29 -4.76
N GLY A 243 -6.04 -15.11 -4.86
CA GLY A 243 -7.44 -14.91 -4.49
C GLY A 243 -8.43 -14.85 -5.65
N GLU A 244 -9.67 -15.28 -5.37
CA GLU A 244 -10.83 -14.99 -6.22
C GLU A 244 -11.04 -13.47 -6.40
N LYS A 245 -11.33 -13.07 -7.65
CA LYS A 245 -11.67 -11.70 -8.03
C LYS A 245 -12.79 -11.18 -7.11
N HIS A 246 -12.67 -9.93 -6.64
CA HIS A 246 -13.68 -9.19 -5.83
C HIS A 246 -13.79 -9.51 -4.33
N SER A 247 -12.97 -10.40 -3.78
CA SER A 247 -12.97 -10.66 -2.34
C SER A 247 -12.10 -9.64 -1.57
N ASN A 248 -12.70 -8.82 -0.70
CA ASN A 248 -11.92 -7.91 0.17
C ASN A 248 -10.96 -8.71 1.07
N ARG A 249 -9.63 -8.60 0.85
CA ARG A 249 -8.56 -9.35 1.54
C ARG A 249 -7.93 -8.63 2.74
N TRP A 250 -8.50 -7.49 3.11
CA TRP A 250 -8.11 -6.76 4.30
C TRP A 250 -9.31 -6.00 4.88
N THR A 251 -9.21 -5.61 6.13
CA THR A 251 -10.21 -4.77 6.81
C THR A 251 -9.53 -3.92 7.87
N LYS A 252 -10.25 -2.97 8.45
CA LYS A 252 -9.75 -2.09 9.49
C LYS A 252 -10.78 -1.91 10.59
N PHE A 253 -10.31 -1.63 11.80
CA PHE A 253 -11.11 -1.55 13.01
C PHE A 253 -10.78 -0.26 13.77
N GLY A 254 -11.83 0.35 14.31
CA GLY A 254 -11.74 1.48 15.21
C GLY A 254 -11.57 2.79 14.48
N ALA A 255 -11.38 3.86 15.24
CA ALA A 255 -11.18 5.20 14.69
C ALA A 255 -9.74 5.33 14.15
N ILE A 256 -9.56 5.03 12.86
CA ILE A 256 -8.28 5.23 12.16
C ILE A 256 -8.31 6.57 11.42
N PRO A 257 -7.50 7.56 11.85
CA PRO A 257 -7.47 8.88 11.23
C PRO A 257 -7.03 8.79 9.77
N LYS A 258 -7.79 9.44 8.89
CA LYS A 258 -7.43 9.54 7.47
C LYS A 258 -6.21 10.46 7.34
N PRO A 259 -5.21 10.10 6.53
CA PRO A 259 -4.08 10.99 6.28
C PRO A 259 -4.51 12.23 5.50
N ARG A 260 -3.89 13.37 5.81
CA ARG A 260 -4.04 14.63 5.10
C ARG A 260 -3.26 14.57 3.79
N ARG A 261 -3.89 14.95 2.68
CA ARG A 261 -3.24 15.07 1.37
C ARG A 261 -2.98 16.54 1.10
N ILE A 262 -1.75 16.87 0.79
CA ILE A 262 -1.27 18.24 0.58
C ILE A 262 -0.75 18.30 -0.85
N ASP A 263 -1.28 19.22 -1.66
CA ASP A 263 -0.69 19.58 -2.95
C ASP A 263 0.41 20.61 -2.68
N LEU A 264 1.64 20.28 -3.05
CA LEU A 264 2.80 21.17 -2.89
C LEU A 264 3.11 21.91 -4.20
N GLY A 265 2.18 21.85 -5.15
CA GLY A 265 2.22 22.62 -6.38
C GLY A 265 3.22 22.10 -7.41
N ASN A 266 3.60 23.01 -8.31
CA ASN A 266 4.45 22.74 -9.45
C ASN A 266 5.83 23.38 -9.24
N TRP A 267 6.86 22.64 -9.57
CA TRP A 267 8.26 23.01 -9.41
C TRP A 267 8.97 23.00 -10.76
N SER A 268 9.93 23.88 -10.95
CA SER A 268 10.65 24.02 -12.23
C SER A 268 11.46 22.77 -12.59
N ASN A 269 12.03 22.10 -11.59
CA ASN A 269 12.82 20.88 -11.79
C ASN A 269 12.79 19.99 -10.55
N MET A 270 13.34 18.77 -10.68
CA MET A 270 13.34 17.77 -9.61
C MET A 270 14.21 18.22 -8.43
N ALA A 271 15.35 18.87 -8.66
CA ALA A 271 16.23 19.31 -7.59
C ALA A 271 15.56 20.35 -6.68
N ALA A 272 14.84 21.32 -7.25
CA ALA A 272 14.07 22.30 -6.50
C ALA A 272 12.95 21.65 -5.68
N ALA A 273 12.23 20.68 -6.25
CA ALA A 273 11.21 19.91 -5.53
C ALA A 273 11.80 19.09 -4.38
N LEU A 274 13.00 18.52 -4.57
CA LEU A 274 13.72 17.78 -3.53
C LEU A 274 14.16 18.69 -2.38
N GLN A 275 14.76 19.83 -2.69
CA GLN A 275 15.19 20.80 -1.68
C GLN A 275 14.00 21.22 -0.81
N ALA A 276 12.89 21.60 -1.44
CA ALA A 276 11.66 21.93 -0.74
C ALA A 276 11.13 20.77 0.13
N ALA A 277 11.28 19.52 -0.32
CA ALA A 277 10.91 18.36 0.49
C ALA A 277 11.75 18.24 1.76
N TYR A 278 13.07 18.46 1.65
CA TYR A 278 14.00 18.42 2.78
C TYR A 278 13.79 19.59 3.75
N ASP A 279 13.50 20.79 3.24
CA ASP A 279 13.25 21.98 4.05
C ASP A 279 11.99 21.85 4.92
N LEU A 280 11.02 21.03 4.48
CA LEU A 280 9.81 20.73 5.24
C LEU A 280 9.99 19.67 6.34
N ILE A 281 11.18 19.06 6.46
CA ILE A 281 11.46 18.02 7.47
C ILE A 281 11.82 18.71 8.79
N SER A 282 11.07 18.39 9.85
CA SER A 282 11.40 18.88 11.20
C SER A 282 12.62 18.17 11.78
N GLN A 283 13.31 18.81 12.74
CA GLN A 283 14.40 18.20 13.50
C GLN A 283 13.98 16.94 14.29
N THR A 284 12.66 16.79 14.54
CA THR A 284 12.10 15.63 15.22
C THR A 284 11.77 14.46 14.29
N GLN A 285 12.14 14.55 13.01
CA GLN A 285 11.85 13.56 12.00
C GLN A 285 13.14 13.06 11.33
N SER A 286 13.10 11.82 10.85
CA SER A 286 14.17 11.23 10.06
C SER A 286 13.64 10.69 8.75
N VAL A 287 14.43 10.88 7.69
CA VAL A 287 14.19 10.22 6.41
C VAL A 287 14.47 8.72 6.56
N VAL A 288 13.48 7.89 6.28
CA VAL A 288 13.56 6.42 6.43
C VAL A 288 13.69 5.73 5.08
N THR A 289 13.12 6.30 4.03
CA THR A 289 13.22 5.72 2.69
C THR A 289 13.20 6.83 1.64
N THR A 290 14.13 6.77 0.71
CA THR A 290 14.15 7.59 -0.51
C THR A 290 14.23 6.66 -1.70
N PHE A 291 13.48 6.99 -2.75
CA PHE A 291 13.52 6.29 -4.02
C PHE A 291 13.47 7.31 -5.13
N PHE A 292 14.39 7.18 -6.08
CA PHE A 292 14.40 7.97 -7.30
C PHE A 292 14.49 7.02 -8.50
N SER A 293 13.63 7.23 -9.48
CA SER A 293 13.64 6.50 -10.74
C SER A 293 14.02 7.47 -11.85
N ALA A 294 15.23 7.30 -12.40
CA ALA A 294 15.69 8.08 -13.55
C ALA A 294 14.83 7.84 -14.80
N VAL A 295 14.30 6.62 -14.95
CA VAL A 295 13.48 6.22 -16.10
C VAL A 295 12.13 6.93 -16.10
N SER A 296 11.44 6.92 -14.96
CA SER A 296 10.10 7.52 -14.86
C SER A 296 10.12 8.98 -14.40
N GLY A 297 11.29 9.54 -14.07
CA GLY A 297 11.41 10.88 -13.49
C GLY A 297 10.60 11.04 -12.20
N ALA A 298 10.41 9.96 -11.45
CA ALA A 298 9.60 9.92 -10.24
C ALA A 298 10.49 9.82 -9.00
N PHE A 299 10.12 10.58 -7.98
CA PHE A 299 10.76 10.60 -6.67
C PHE A 299 9.74 10.29 -5.57
N TYR A 300 10.18 9.54 -4.58
CA TYR A 300 9.44 9.25 -3.37
C TYR A 300 10.34 9.38 -2.14
N MET A 301 9.83 10.01 -1.10
CA MET A 301 10.49 10.10 0.20
C MET A 301 9.48 9.77 1.31
N ALA A 302 9.88 8.91 2.22
CA ALA A 302 9.16 8.63 3.45
C ALA A 302 9.94 9.16 4.64
N VAL A 303 9.26 9.99 5.43
CA VAL A 303 9.76 10.62 6.64
C VAL A 303 8.95 10.10 7.82
N GLU A 304 9.65 9.77 8.90
CA GLU A 304 9.05 9.27 10.13
C GLU A 304 9.43 10.16 11.31
N PRO A 305 8.53 10.36 12.29
CA PRO A 305 8.88 11.02 13.54
C PRO A 305 9.84 10.16 14.35
N HIS A 306 10.69 10.79 15.15
CA HIS A 306 11.45 10.12 16.18
C HIS A 306 10.48 9.58 17.24
N TYR A 307 10.42 8.25 17.35
CA TYR A 307 9.67 7.61 18.42
C TYR A 307 10.41 7.82 19.73
N GLN A 308 9.99 8.81 20.51
CA GLN A 308 10.40 8.91 21.91
C GLN A 308 10.00 7.61 22.64
N ARG A 309 10.90 7.11 23.49
CA ARG A 309 10.59 5.97 24.37
C ARG A 309 9.35 6.37 25.16
N ARG A 310 8.23 5.64 25.03
CA ARG A 310 7.13 5.78 25.98
C ARG A 310 7.69 5.36 27.33
N LEU A 311 7.97 6.34 28.19
CA LEU A 311 8.15 6.14 29.62
C LEU A 311 6.75 5.84 30.17
N MET A 312 6.44 4.56 30.29
CA MET A 312 5.38 4.04 31.15
C MET A 312 6.02 2.97 32.03
#